data_AF-A0A239D061-F1
#
_entry.id   AF-A0A239D061-F1
#
_cell.length_a   1.000
_cell.length_b   1.000
_cell.length_c   1.000
_cell.angle_alpha   90.00
_cell.angle_beta   90.00
_cell.angle_gamma   90.00
#
_symmetry.space_group_name_H-M   'P 1'
#
loop_
_entity.id
_entity.type
_entity.pdbx_description
1 polymer ?
#
loop_
_entity_poly.entity_id
_entity_poly.type
_entity_poly.pdbx_seq_one_letter_code
_entity_poly.pdbx_strand_id
1 'polypeptide(L)'
;MAVAGSVDPDGWMVTFNDLMSRIAGHFGRVEPRRAATAYVRGLLSDIDRKNCWSLAEQARLAGPQAMQRLLRSARWDAAAVRDDVRDYVIEHLGDTGVLIVDETGFIKKGTGSAGVQRQYTGTAGKIENSQVGVFLAYATTRGRALIDRRLYLPQQSWLADPGRCRAAAVPGDVTFATKPALAAQMIAAALESGVGARWVSGDEVYGQDPKLRAFLEEQRLGYVLAIAGNRRVVLDGSDQTAEQIAAAAADRHWHRYSAGNGAKGPRIYAWAWARIDTHESGYRWLLIRRNLTTGEQAFYRCYAPTPQPLLRLVRIAGIRWAVEESFQAAKGQVGLDHYRVRTWTGWHRHITLAMLALAFLAALTAGQSDSDEEHVPLTMPEIRRLLAVLVLALPRRVEEVLHWSRWRRHHQATARRCHYQRRRQP
;
A
#
# COMPACT_ATOMS: atom_id res chain seq x y z
N MET A 1 -0.41 21.65 36.81
CA MET A 1 0.40 20.66 36.07
C MET A 1 -0.18 20.51 34.68
N ALA A 2 0.18 21.42 33.77
CA ALA A 2 -0.20 21.38 32.37
C ALA A 2 1.01 20.86 31.57
N VAL A 3 1.05 19.54 31.37
CA VAL A 3 1.96 18.86 30.42
C VAL A 3 1.16 17.70 29.84
N ALA A 4 0.33 17.98 28.84
CA ALA A 4 -0.38 16.96 28.06
C ALA A 4 -0.80 17.55 26.70
N GLY A 5 0.18 17.88 25.85
CA GLY A 5 -0.05 18.55 24.57
C GLY A 5 -0.13 17.65 23.32
N SER A 6 0.11 16.32 23.41
CA SER A 6 0.19 15.47 22.19
C SER A 6 -0.61 14.16 22.22
N VAL A 7 -1.01 13.66 23.39
CA VAL A 7 -1.77 12.41 23.51
C VAL A 7 -3.17 12.70 24.03
N ASP A 8 -4.18 12.49 23.17
CA ASP A 8 -5.61 12.64 23.48
C ASP A 8 -6.36 11.33 23.19
N PRO A 9 -6.39 10.39 24.15
CA PRO A 9 -7.02 9.08 23.97
C PRO A 9 -8.53 9.18 23.66
N ASP A 10 -9.22 10.14 24.27
CA ASP A 10 -10.66 10.32 24.09
C ASP A 10 -10.97 10.90 22.71
N GLY A 11 -10.23 11.93 22.29
CA GLY A 11 -10.31 12.46 20.92
C GLY A 11 -9.98 11.41 19.88
N TRP A 12 -8.98 10.56 20.10
CA TRP A 12 -8.67 9.46 19.18
C TRP A 12 -9.82 8.45 19.06
N MET A 13 -10.56 8.19 20.14
CA MET A 13 -11.75 7.34 20.09
C MET A 13 -12.91 7.99 19.34
N VAL A 14 -13.10 9.30 19.48
CA VAL A 14 -14.09 10.04 18.68
C VAL A 14 -13.75 9.92 17.20
N THR A 15 -12.51 10.23 16.81
CA THR A 15 -12.04 10.09 15.41
C THR A 15 -12.20 8.66 14.89
N PHE A 16 -11.92 7.65 15.72
CA PHE A 16 -12.12 6.25 15.34
C PHE A 16 -13.60 5.95 15.08
N ASN A 17 -14.50 6.41 15.95
CA ASN A 17 -15.94 6.19 15.81
C ASN A 17 -16.51 6.93 14.60
N ASP A 18 -16.01 8.11 14.28
CA ASP A 18 -16.40 8.88 13.09
C ASP A 18 -15.97 8.15 11.82
N LEU A 19 -14.74 7.65 11.78
CA LEU A 19 -14.26 6.82 10.66
C LEU A 19 -15.12 5.56 10.47
N MET A 20 -15.46 4.87 11.57
CA MET A 20 -16.32 3.69 11.49
C MET A 20 -17.78 4.03 11.13
N SER A 21 -18.22 5.27 11.40
CA SER A 21 -19.54 5.78 11.02
C SER A 21 -19.60 6.15 9.53
N ARG A 22 -18.52 6.73 8.97
CA ARG A 22 -18.38 6.98 7.52
C ARG A 22 -18.69 5.73 6.71
N ILE A 23 -18.05 4.61 7.05
CA ILE A 23 -18.17 3.38 6.27
C ILE A 23 -19.45 2.57 6.59
N ALA A 24 -20.26 3.03 7.55
CA ALA A 24 -21.37 2.25 8.09
C ALA A 24 -22.45 1.92 7.06
N GLY A 25 -22.70 2.84 6.12
CA GLY A 25 -23.71 2.68 5.06
C GLY A 25 -23.43 1.53 4.10
N HIS A 26 -22.19 1.05 4.04
CA HIS A 26 -21.80 -0.03 3.13
C HIS A 26 -22.08 -1.43 3.68
N PHE A 27 -22.59 -1.54 4.92
CA PHE A 27 -22.94 -2.82 5.54
C PHE A 27 -24.45 -3.01 5.57
N GLY A 28 -24.94 -4.07 4.92
CA GLY A 28 -26.39 -4.33 4.84
C GLY A 28 -27.05 -4.73 6.17
N ARG A 29 -26.28 -4.98 7.24
CA ARG A 29 -26.78 -5.34 8.58
C ARG A 29 -25.85 -4.85 9.68
N VAL A 30 -26.37 -4.78 10.91
CA VAL A 30 -25.63 -4.32 12.09
C VAL A 30 -24.52 -5.30 12.51
N GLU A 31 -24.68 -6.60 12.33
CA GLU A 31 -23.70 -7.60 12.79
C GLU A 31 -22.39 -7.55 11.98
N PRO A 32 -22.40 -7.50 10.62
CA PRO A 32 -21.19 -7.21 9.84
C PRO A 32 -20.54 -5.87 10.19
N ARG A 33 -21.33 -4.81 10.46
CA ARG A 33 -20.80 -3.50 10.88
C ARG A 33 -20.06 -3.60 12.22
N ARG A 34 -20.66 -4.24 13.22
CA ARG A 34 -20.03 -4.49 14.53
C ARG A 34 -18.78 -5.36 14.38
N ALA A 35 -18.84 -6.40 13.54
CA ALA A 35 -17.68 -7.23 13.26
C ALA A 35 -16.56 -6.45 12.57
N ALA A 36 -16.87 -5.54 11.62
CA ALA A 36 -15.88 -4.67 10.97
C ALA A 36 -15.21 -3.73 11.98
N THR A 37 -16.01 -3.11 12.85
CA THR A 37 -15.50 -2.26 13.95
C THR A 37 -14.52 -3.03 14.83
N ALA A 38 -14.92 -4.22 15.30
CA ALA A 38 -14.08 -5.09 16.10
C ALA A 38 -12.83 -5.58 15.35
N TYR A 39 -12.95 -5.83 14.04
CA TYR A 39 -11.85 -6.22 13.17
C TYR A 39 -10.80 -5.11 13.10
N VAL A 40 -11.20 -3.87 12.78
CA VAL A 40 -10.29 -2.71 12.67
C VAL A 40 -9.66 -2.38 14.02
N ARG A 41 -10.42 -2.41 15.13
CA ARG A 41 -9.85 -2.29 16.49
C ARG A 41 -8.77 -3.35 16.76
N GLY A 42 -9.03 -4.60 16.37
CA GLY A 42 -8.04 -5.67 16.47
C GLY A 42 -6.81 -5.43 15.58
N LEU A 43 -6.98 -4.86 14.38
CA LEU A 43 -5.87 -4.46 13.52
C LEU A 43 -5.04 -3.31 14.11
N LEU A 44 -5.61 -2.48 14.99
CA LEU A 44 -4.89 -1.41 15.68
C LEU A 44 -4.25 -1.87 17.01
N SER A 45 -4.68 -3.01 17.57
CA SER A 45 -4.16 -3.55 18.84
C SER A 45 -2.69 -4.04 18.76
N ASP A 46 -2.15 -4.44 19.91
CA ASP A 46 -0.80 -4.98 20.11
C ASP A 46 -0.66 -6.50 19.86
N ILE A 47 -1.73 -7.16 19.39
CA ILE A 47 -1.66 -8.59 19.08
C ILE A 47 -0.62 -8.87 17.98
N ASP A 48 0.23 -9.87 18.22
CA ASP A 48 1.31 -10.28 17.32
C ASP A 48 0.80 -10.66 15.91
N ARG A 49 -0.09 -11.66 15.85
CA ARG A 49 -0.66 -12.17 14.58
C ARG A 49 -2.09 -11.71 14.39
N LYS A 50 -2.32 -10.71 13.53
CA LYS A 50 -3.63 -10.12 13.17
C LYS A 50 -4.45 -11.00 12.19
N ASN A 51 -4.71 -12.25 12.57
CA ASN A 51 -5.57 -13.18 11.82
C ASN A 51 -6.96 -13.29 12.47
N CYS A 52 -7.93 -13.89 11.77
CA CYS A 52 -9.33 -13.98 12.24
C CYS A 52 -9.50 -14.61 13.63
N TRP A 53 -8.60 -15.49 14.08
CA TRP A 53 -8.71 -16.11 15.41
C TRP A 53 -8.26 -15.13 16.48
N SER A 54 -7.05 -14.58 16.34
CA SER A 54 -6.52 -13.60 17.30
C SER A 54 -7.39 -12.34 17.36
N LEU A 55 -7.92 -11.89 16.22
CA LEU A 55 -8.83 -10.74 16.16
C LEU A 55 -10.17 -11.03 16.85
N ALA A 56 -10.73 -12.24 16.67
CA ALA A 56 -11.95 -12.63 17.36
C ALA A 56 -11.73 -12.76 18.87
N GLU A 57 -10.59 -13.32 19.27
CA GLU A 57 -10.18 -13.43 20.67
C GLU A 57 -9.99 -12.06 21.30
N GLN A 58 -9.32 -11.13 20.61
CA GLN A 58 -9.17 -9.74 21.05
C GLN A 58 -10.53 -9.03 21.20
N ALA A 59 -11.47 -9.33 20.29
CA ALA A 59 -12.84 -8.82 20.34
C ALA A 59 -13.75 -9.56 21.35
N ARG A 60 -13.21 -10.47 22.17
CA ARG A 60 -13.94 -11.29 23.15
C ARG A 60 -15.10 -12.10 22.55
N LEU A 61 -14.95 -12.53 21.30
CA LEU A 61 -15.93 -13.39 20.63
C LEU A 61 -15.71 -14.86 21.03
N ALA A 62 -16.79 -15.63 21.04
CA ALA A 62 -16.75 -17.07 21.35
C ALA A 62 -15.98 -17.90 20.30
N GLY A 63 -15.76 -17.36 19.10
CA GLY A 63 -15.03 -18.04 18.04
C GLY A 63 -14.80 -17.14 16.82
N PRO A 64 -14.08 -17.66 15.80
CA PRO A 64 -13.63 -16.86 14.66
C PRO A 64 -14.71 -16.58 13.60
N GLN A 65 -15.91 -17.11 13.77
CA GLN A 65 -16.94 -17.17 12.73
C GLN A 65 -17.40 -15.78 12.29
N ALA A 66 -17.53 -14.82 13.21
CA ALA A 66 -17.93 -13.46 12.85
C ALA A 66 -16.88 -12.80 11.93
N MET A 67 -15.59 -12.90 12.29
CA MET A 67 -14.49 -12.36 11.50
C MET A 67 -14.36 -13.07 10.14
N GLN A 68 -14.56 -14.39 10.12
CA GLN A 68 -14.54 -15.17 8.88
C GLN A 68 -15.73 -14.84 7.97
N ARG A 69 -16.94 -14.70 8.52
CA ARG A 69 -18.15 -14.29 7.79
C ARG A 69 -17.99 -12.89 7.22
N LEU A 70 -17.47 -11.93 8.00
CA LEU A 70 -17.18 -10.58 7.55
C LEU A 70 -16.37 -10.59 6.25
N LEU A 71 -15.27 -11.35 6.21
CA LEU A 71 -14.39 -11.40 5.04
C LEU A 71 -14.92 -12.28 3.90
N ARG A 72 -15.67 -13.34 4.20
CA ARG A 72 -16.05 -14.34 3.20
C ARG A 72 -17.43 -14.13 2.58
N SER A 73 -18.45 -13.89 3.39
CA SER A 73 -19.85 -14.07 2.96
C SER A 73 -20.82 -12.99 3.40
N ALA A 74 -20.46 -12.13 4.36
CA ALA A 74 -21.29 -11.00 4.75
C ALA A 74 -21.54 -10.08 3.54
N ARG A 75 -22.68 -9.40 3.48
CA ARG A 75 -22.99 -8.43 2.42
C ARG A 75 -22.48 -7.04 2.82
N TRP A 76 -21.38 -6.64 2.20
CA TRP A 76 -20.85 -5.28 2.24
C TRP A 76 -19.91 -5.05 1.06
N ASP A 77 -19.80 -3.80 0.64
CA ASP A 77 -19.05 -3.37 -0.53
C ASP A 77 -17.62 -2.94 -0.16
N ALA A 78 -16.64 -3.72 -0.58
CA ALA A 78 -15.23 -3.43 -0.32
C ALA A 78 -14.68 -2.29 -1.20
N ALA A 79 -15.26 -2.08 -2.39
CA ALA A 79 -14.88 -0.99 -3.28
C ALA A 79 -15.42 0.34 -2.75
N ALA A 80 -16.67 0.38 -2.28
CA ALA A 80 -17.21 1.59 -1.66
C ALA A 80 -16.43 2.00 -0.39
N VAL A 81 -16.09 1.05 0.48
CA VAL A 81 -15.23 1.33 1.65
C VAL A 81 -13.80 1.74 1.22
N ARG A 82 -13.30 1.32 0.06
CA ARG A 82 -12.03 1.82 -0.50
C ARG A 82 -12.14 3.29 -0.87
N ASP A 83 -13.26 3.67 -1.46
CA ASP A 83 -13.54 5.05 -1.85
C ASP A 83 -13.60 5.94 -0.59
N ASP A 84 -14.26 5.49 0.48
CA ASP A 84 -14.23 6.18 1.79
C ASP A 84 -12.80 6.35 2.34
N VAL A 85 -11.96 5.30 2.21
CA VAL A 85 -10.56 5.35 2.65
C VAL A 85 -9.79 6.40 1.86
N ARG A 86 -9.94 6.43 0.54
CA ARG A 86 -9.30 7.43 -0.32
C ARG A 86 -9.72 8.83 0.10
N ASP A 87 -11.02 9.06 0.28
CA ASP A 87 -11.55 10.38 0.59
C ASP A 87 -11.10 10.84 1.98
N TYR A 88 -11.11 9.93 2.97
CA TYR A 88 -10.59 10.19 4.32
C TYR A 88 -9.10 10.54 4.31
N VAL A 89 -8.29 9.85 3.50
CA VAL A 89 -6.85 10.13 3.37
C VAL A 89 -6.63 11.53 2.79
N ILE A 90 -7.37 11.91 1.75
CA ILE A 90 -7.21 13.22 1.09
C ILE A 90 -7.61 14.35 2.02
N GLU A 91 -8.73 14.20 2.74
CA GLU A 91 -9.22 15.16 3.74
C GLU A 91 -8.16 15.47 4.80
N HIS A 92 -7.44 14.45 5.28
CA HIS A 92 -6.48 14.60 6.38
C HIS A 92 -5.05 14.94 5.93
N LEU A 93 -4.65 14.48 4.74
CA LEU A 93 -3.29 14.69 4.23
C LEU A 93 -3.18 15.91 3.30
N GLY A 94 -4.29 16.43 2.80
CA GLY A 94 -4.36 17.54 1.84
C GLY A 94 -4.58 17.05 0.39
N ASP A 95 -4.92 17.97 -0.50
CA ASP A 95 -5.45 17.71 -1.86
C ASP A 95 -4.40 17.81 -2.99
N THR A 96 -3.18 18.30 -2.71
CA THR A 96 -2.12 18.49 -3.71
C THR A 96 -1.04 17.40 -3.71
N GLY A 97 -1.41 16.14 -3.45
CA GLY A 97 -0.47 15.03 -3.31
C GLY A 97 0.07 14.43 -4.60
N VAL A 98 0.94 13.44 -4.42
CA VAL A 98 1.53 12.62 -5.48
C VAL A 98 0.94 11.23 -5.40
N LEU A 99 0.50 10.71 -6.54
CA LEU A 99 0.09 9.32 -6.69
C LEU A 99 1.33 8.45 -6.92
N ILE A 100 1.49 7.40 -6.13
CA ILE A 100 2.65 6.52 -6.23
C ILE A 100 2.14 5.10 -6.43
N VAL A 101 2.53 4.48 -7.54
CA VAL A 101 2.17 3.10 -7.86
C VAL A 101 3.32 2.18 -7.52
N ASP A 102 2.99 1.09 -6.83
CA ASP A 102 3.93 0.00 -6.55
C ASP A 102 3.17 -1.29 -6.27
N GLU A 103 3.89 -2.40 -6.19
CA GLU A 103 3.36 -3.69 -5.79
C GLU A 103 3.94 -4.20 -4.47
N THR A 104 3.18 -5.06 -3.81
CA THR A 104 3.73 -5.91 -2.76
C THR A 104 3.26 -7.34 -2.90
N GLY A 105 4.18 -8.28 -2.67
CA GLY A 105 3.88 -9.69 -2.63
C GLY A 105 3.54 -10.20 -1.23
N PHE A 106 2.68 -11.21 -1.18
CA PHE A 106 2.22 -11.90 0.01
C PHE A 106 2.55 -13.39 -0.10
N ILE A 107 3.54 -13.86 0.64
CA ILE A 107 4.02 -15.25 0.58
C ILE A 107 2.91 -16.21 1.01
N LYS A 108 2.73 -17.29 0.23
CA LYS A 108 1.75 -18.35 0.49
C LYS A 108 2.40 -19.73 0.36
N LYS A 109 1.94 -20.68 1.16
CA LYS A 109 2.41 -22.08 1.10
C LYS A 109 1.60 -22.97 0.15
N GLY A 110 0.35 -22.60 -0.15
CA GLY A 110 -0.55 -23.40 -0.98
C GLY A 110 -0.87 -22.74 -2.32
N THR A 111 -1.55 -23.47 -3.19
CA THR A 111 -1.87 -23.07 -4.58
C THR A 111 -3.28 -22.51 -4.78
N GLY A 112 -4.14 -22.60 -3.76
CA GLY A 112 -5.56 -22.26 -3.90
C GLY A 112 -5.96 -20.95 -3.23
N SER A 113 -5.08 -19.94 -3.22
CA SER A 113 -5.44 -18.54 -2.90
C SER A 113 -5.49 -17.74 -4.20
N ALA A 114 -6.50 -16.89 -4.40
CA ALA A 114 -6.66 -16.08 -5.62
C ALA A 114 -5.35 -15.41 -6.09
N GLY A 115 -4.97 -15.58 -7.35
CA GLY A 115 -3.74 -14.97 -7.91
C GLY A 115 -2.42 -15.54 -7.41
N VAL A 116 -2.42 -16.60 -6.58
CA VAL A 116 -1.17 -17.18 -6.08
C VAL A 116 -0.43 -17.94 -7.19
N GLN A 117 0.86 -17.69 -7.34
CA GLN A 117 1.77 -18.49 -8.17
C GLN A 117 3.22 -18.25 -7.74
N ARG A 118 4.16 -19.02 -8.30
CA ARG A 118 5.57 -18.66 -8.24
C ARG A 118 5.80 -17.43 -9.11
N GLN A 119 6.11 -16.31 -8.48
CA GLN A 119 6.39 -15.05 -9.15
C GLN A 119 7.36 -14.22 -8.32
N TYR A 120 8.06 -13.30 -8.98
CA TYR A 120 8.92 -12.36 -8.28
C TYR A 120 8.08 -11.54 -7.29
N THR A 121 8.56 -11.44 -6.06
CA THR A 121 7.94 -10.64 -5.01
C THR A 121 8.99 -9.77 -4.35
N GLY A 122 8.80 -8.45 -4.41
CA GLY A 122 9.68 -7.49 -3.75
C GLY A 122 9.90 -7.82 -2.26
N THR A 123 8.87 -8.33 -1.57
CA THR A 123 8.96 -8.74 -0.15
C THR A 123 10.02 -9.82 0.12
N ALA A 124 10.30 -10.73 -0.84
CA ALA A 124 11.27 -11.82 -0.63
C ALA A 124 12.58 -11.61 -1.41
N GLY A 125 12.64 -10.59 -2.28
CA GLY A 125 13.78 -10.36 -3.18
C GLY A 125 14.02 -11.47 -4.21
N LYS A 126 13.09 -12.43 -4.34
CA LYS A 126 13.23 -13.63 -5.18
C LYS A 126 11.89 -14.17 -5.64
N ILE A 127 11.92 -15.16 -6.54
CA ILE A 127 10.74 -15.88 -7.00
C ILE A 127 10.25 -16.82 -5.91
N GLU A 128 9.07 -16.52 -5.35
CA GLU A 128 8.39 -17.33 -4.35
C GLU A 128 6.92 -17.53 -4.70
N ASN A 129 6.32 -18.56 -4.11
CA ASN A 129 4.87 -18.74 -4.21
C ASN A 129 4.16 -17.64 -3.42
N SER A 130 3.53 -16.71 -4.14
CA SER A 130 2.97 -15.50 -3.55
C SER A 130 1.76 -14.99 -4.32
N GLN A 131 0.91 -14.22 -3.65
CA GLN A 131 -0.06 -13.32 -4.29
C GLN A 131 0.61 -11.96 -4.47
N VAL A 132 0.31 -11.22 -5.54
CA VAL A 132 0.84 -9.86 -5.75
C VAL A 132 -0.33 -8.88 -5.81
N GLY A 133 -0.31 -7.87 -4.95
CA GLY A 133 -1.23 -6.75 -5.04
C GLY A 133 -0.53 -5.53 -5.63
N VAL A 134 -1.18 -4.87 -6.57
CA VAL A 134 -0.82 -3.53 -7.06
C VAL A 134 -1.55 -2.52 -6.20
N PHE A 135 -0.87 -1.49 -5.73
CA PHE A 135 -1.40 -0.49 -4.83
C PHE A 135 -1.17 0.91 -5.36
N LEU A 136 -2.09 1.81 -5.01
CA LEU A 136 -1.93 3.24 -5.20
C LEU A 136 -1.76 3.88 -3.83
N ALA A 137 -0.59 4.47 -3.59
CA ALA A 137 -0.34 5.32 -2.44
C ALA A 137 -0.56 6.79 -2.81
N TYR A 138 -0.97 7.57 -1.83
CA TYR A 138 -1.09 9.01 -1.90
C TYR A 138 -0.16 9.62 -0.85
N ALA A 139 0.69 10.54 -1.28
CA ALA A 139 1.68 11.18 -0.42
C ALA A 139 1.66 12.70 -0.56
N THR A 140 1.68 13.38 0.57
CA THR A 140 1.83 14.84 0.69
C THR A 140 2.99 15.15 1.64
N THR A 141 3.22 16.43 1.93
CA THR A 141 4.15 16.83 3.00
C THR A 141 3.64 16.48 4.39
N ARG A 142 2.34 16.22 4.58
CA ARG A 142 1.73 15.86 5.87
C ARG A 142 1.81 14.38 6.18
N GLY A 143 1.97 13.53 5.17
CA GLY A 143 2.03 12.09 5.37
C GLY A 143 1.80 11.29 4.11
N ARG A 144 1.58 9.99 4.29
CA ARG A 144 1.26 9.06 3.20
C ARG A 144 0.31 7.95 3.67
N ALA A 145 -0.50 7.45 2.76
CA ALA A 145 -1.33 6.27 2.97
C ALA A 145 -1.66 5.56 1.65
N LEU A 146 -2.15 4.32 1.76
CA LEU A 146 -2.67 3.56 0.62
C LEU A 146 -4.12 3.98 0.36
N ILE A 147 -4.45 4.33 -0.89
CA ILE A 147 -5.80 4.77 -1.29
C ILE A 147 -6.49 3.78 -2.24
N ASP A 148 -5.75 2.88 -2.90
CA ASP A 148 -6.33 1.84 -3.76
C ASP A 148 -5.55 0.52 -3.70
N ARG A 149 -6.21 -0.58 -4.08
CA ARG A 149 -5.59 -1.89 -4.32
C ARG A 149 -6.26 -2.67 -5.45
N ARG A 150 -5.45 -3.45 -6.17
CA ARG A 150 -5.91 -4.46 -7.13
C ARG A 150 -5.10 -5.73 -6.96
N LEU A 151 -5.76 -6.89 -6.94
CA LEU A 151 -5.07 -8.17 -6.95
C LEU A 151 -4.66 -8.53 -8.38
N TYR A 152 -3.36 -8.76 -8.60
CA TYR A 152 -2.88 -9.20 -9.90
C TYR A 152 -3.24 -10.68 -10.14
N LEU A 153 -3.91 -10.97 -11.26
CA LEU A 153 -4.21 -12.32 -11.71
C LEU A 153 -3.34 -12.68 -12.93
N PRO A 154 -2.45 -13.66 -12.80
CA PRO A 154 -1.65 -14.15 -13.92
C PRO A 154 -2.54 -14.74 -15.03
N GLN A 155 -2.31 -14.35 -16.27
CA GLN A 155 -3.14 -14.78 -17.40
C GLN A 155 -3.14 -16.32 -17.55
N GLN A 156 -1.95 -16.92 -17.62
CA GLN A 156 -1.80 -18.32 -17.99
C GLN A 156 -2.17 -19.27 -16.84
N SER A 157 -1.83 -18.95 -15.60
CA SER A 157 -2.04 -19.86 -14.47
C SER A 157 -3.38 -19.65 -13.75
N TRP A 158 -4.05 -18.52 -13.96
CA TRP A 158 -5.33 -18.19 -13.33
C TRP A 158 -6.45 -17.97 -14.34
N LEU A 159 -6.34 -16.94 -15.18
CA LEU A 159 -7.46 -16.57 -16.05
C LEU A 159 -7.72 -17.57 -17.17
N ALA A 160 -6.71 -18.35 -17.56
CA ALA A 160 -6.87 -19.50 -18.46
C ALA A 160 -7.43 -20.76 -17.76
N ASP A 161 -7.63 -20.75 -16.44
CA ASP A 161 -8.24 -21.84 -15.67
C ASP A 161 -9.51 -21.34 -14.93
N PRO A 162 -10.68 -21.40 -15.59
CA PRO A 162 -11.96 -21.01 -14.99
C PRO A 162 -12.31 -21.81 -13.73
N GLY A 163 -11.85 -23.06 -13.61
CA GLY A 163 -12.07 -23.90 -12.44
C GLY A 163 -11.37 -23.35 -11.21
N ARG A 164 -10.12 -22.93 -11.37
CA ARG A 164 -9.32 -22.27 -10.33
C ARG A 164 -9.90 -20.92 -9.93
N CYS A 165 -10.35 -20.12 -10.89
CA CYS A 165 -11.05 -18.87 -10.63
C CYS A 165 -12.33 -19.09 -9.80
N ARG A 166 -13.19 -20.03 -10.20
CA ARG A 166 -14.40 -20.38 -9.44
C ARG A 166 -14.09 -20.86 -8.03
N ALA A 167 -13.09 -21.73 -7.86
CA ALA A 167 -12.69 -22.24 -6.54
C ALA A 167 -12.20 -21.14 -5.59
N ALA A 168 -11.60 -20.07 -6.11
CA ALA A 168 -11.19 -18.90 -5.34
C ALA A 168 -12.23 -17.76 -5.36
N ALA A 169 -13.43 -18.00 -5.91
CA ALA A 169 -14.50 -17.02 -6.05
C ALA A 169 -14.06 -15.72 -6.77
N VAL A 170 -13.23 -15.84 -7.80
CA VAL A 170 -12.93 -14.73 -8.72
C VAL A 170 -14.19 -14.44 -9.55
N PRO A 171 -14.66 -13.17 -9.62
CA PRO A 171 -15.82 -12.81 -10.45
C PRO A 171 -15.61 -13.14 -11.93
N GLY A 172 -16.68 -13.51 -12.63
CA GLY A 172 -16.62 -14.01 -14.01
C GLY A 172 -16.31 -12.94 -15.06
N ASP A 173 -16.47 -11.67 -14.70
CA ASP A 173 -16.19 -10.48 -15.50
C ASP A 173 -14.73 -9.99 -15.36
N VAL A 174 -13.92 -10.60 -14.49
CA VAL A 174 -12.51 -10.23 -14.34
C VAL A 174 -11.71 -10.72 -15.54
N THR A 175 -11.20 -9.77 -16.33
CA THR A 175 -10.30 -10.02 -17.47
C THR A 175 -8.84 -9.78 -17.09
N PHE A 176 -7.92 -10.21 -17.96
CA PHE A 176 -6.50 -9.98 -17.74
C PHE A 176 -6.15 -8.50 -17.84
N ALA A 177 -5.34 -8.03 -16.89
CA ALA A 177 -4.73 -6.72 -16.90
C ALA A 177 -3.28 -6.86 -16.41
N THR A 178 -2.34 -6.22 -17.12
CA THR A 178 -0.96 -6.09 -16.66
C THR A 178 -0.90 -5.19 -15.42
N LYS A 179 0.19 -5.24 -14.63
CA LYS A 179 0.33 -4.33 -13.48
C LYS A 179 0.25 -2.84 -13.89
N PRO A 180 0.90 -2.39 -14.99
CA PRO A 180 0.71 -1.02 -15.49
C PRO A 180 -0.73 -0.70 -15.92
N ALA A 181 -1.46 -1.67 -16.49
CA ALA A 181 -2.88 -1.46 -16.81
C ALA A 181 -3.74 -1.32 -15.55
N LEU A 182 -3.48 -2.13 -14.51
CA LEU A 182 -4.13 -1.97 -13.20
C LEU A 182 -3.78 -0.61 -12.57
N ALA A 183 -2.54 -0.15 -12.71
CA ALA A 183 -2.11 1.17 -12.26
C ALA A 183 -2.90 2.29 -12.95
N ALA A 184 -2.99 2.25 -14.28
CA ALA A 184 -3.77 3.22 -15.07
C ALA A 184 -5.24 3.25 -14.62
N GLN A 185 -5.86 2.08 -14.39
CA GLN A 185 -7.23 1.99 -13.89
C GLN A 185 -7.41 2.61 -12.50
N MET A 186 -6.47 2.39 -11.57
CA MET A 186 -6.52 3.00 -10.24
C MET A 186 -6.32 4.52 -10.29
N ILE A 187 -5.41 4.99 -11.15
CA ILE A 187 -5.16 6.42 -11.36
C ILE A 187 -6.38 7.09 -11.99
N ALA A 188 -6.96 6.51 -13.04
CA ALA A 188 -8.19 7.01 -13.66
C ALA A 188 -9.31 7.13 -12.63
N ALA A 189 -9.55 6.08 -11.85
CA ALA A 189 -10.59 6.09 -10.81
C ALA A 189 -10.34 7.16 -9.73
N ALA A 190 -9.09 7.47 -9.38
CA ALA A 190 -8.77 8.55 -8.46
C ALA A 190 -9.06 9.93 -9.08
N LEU A 191 -8.71 10.14 -10.35
CA LEU A 191 -8.98 11.42 -11.02
C LEU A 191 -10.47 11.66 -11.22
N GLU A 192 -11.21 10.62 -11.63
CA GLU A 192 -12.67 10.65 -11.78
C GLU A 192 -13.38 10.94 -10.46
N SER A 193 -12.82 10.50 -9.33
CA SER A 193 -13.34 10.82 -8.00
C SER A 193 -12.89 12.19 -7.48
N GLY A 194 -12.21 13.01 -8.28
CA GLY A 194 -11.80 14.37 -7.92
C GLY A 194 -10.51 14.47 -7.11
N VAL A 195 -9.66 13.43 -7.05
CA VAL A 195 -8.36 13.53 -6.38
C VAL A 195 -7.48 14.58 -7.08
N GLY A 196 -7.09 15.63 -6.37
CA GLY A 196 -6.33 16.79 -6.86
C GLY A 196 -4.86 16.54 -7.23
N ALA A 197 -4.46 15.29 -7.43
CA ALA A 197 -3.07 14.94 -7.75
C ALA A 197 -2.64 15.51 -9.11
N ARG A 198 -1.39 15.98 -9.16
CA ARG A 198 -0.77 16.52 -10.39
C ARG A 198 0.45 15.73 -10.86
N TRP A 199 0.87 14.77 -10.03
CA TRP A 199 2.09 14.01 -10.24
C TRP A 199 1.89 12.53 -9.97
N VAL A 200 2.50 11.70 -10.79
CA VAL A 200 2.57 10.25 -10.62
C VAL A 200 4.03 9.79 -10.51
N SER A 201 4.30 8.84 -9.63
CA SER A 201 5.59 8.15 -9.56
C SER A 201 5.40 6.64 -9.48
N GLY A 202 6.43 5.90 -9.84
CA GLY A 202 6.42 4.44 -9.91
C GLY A 202 7.82 3.91 -10.19
N ASP A 203 8.01 2.62 -9.92
CA ASP A 203 9.25 1.92 -10.21
C ASP A 203 9.42 1.62 -11.71
N GLU A 204 10.43 0.80 -12.01
CA GLU A 204 10.80 0.42 -13.37
C GLU A 204 9.71 -0.35 -14.12
N VAL A 205 8.90 -1.17 -13.43
CA VAL A 205 7.80 -1.93 -14.04
C VAL A 205 6.81 -0.97 -14.69
N TYR A 206 6.51 0.14 -14.02
CA TYR A 206 5.59 1.17 -14.52
C TYR A 206 6.28 2.11 -15.50
N GLY A 207 7.51 2.51 -15.23
CA GLY A 207 8.23 3.46 -16.07
C GLY A 207 8.66 2.92 -17.41
N GLN A 208 8.78 1.60 -17.59
CA GLN A 208 9.02 0.98 -18.89
C GLN A 208 7.76 0.90 -19.77
N ASP A 209 6.55 0.92 -19.20
CA ASP A 209 5.30 0.73 -19.94
C ASP A 209 4.90 1.98 -20.77
N PRO A 210 4.90 1.91 -22.12
CA PRO A 210 4.56 3.06 -22.96
C PRO A 210 3.09 3.45 -22.89
N LYS A 211 2.17 2.51 -22.64
CA LYS A 211 0.73 2.78 -22.61
C LYS A 211 0.36 3.56 -21.35
N LEU A 212 0.96 3.21 -20.22
CA LEU A 212 0.82 3.97 -18.98
C LEU A 212 1.36 5.38 -19.15
N ARG A 213 2.54 5.56 -19.75
CA ARG A 213 3.07 6.91 -20.01
C ARG A 213 2.15 7.72 -20.92
N ALA A 214 1.71 7.15 -22.04
CA ALA A 214 0.76 7.83 -22.95
C ALA A 214 -0.52 8.26 -22.22
N PHE A 215 -1.12 7.35 -21.44
CA PHE A 215 -2.28 7.66 -20.60
C PHE A 215 -2.02 8.83 -19.63
N LEU A 216 -0.88 8.85 -18.93
CA LEU A 216 -0.55 9.95 -18.01
C LEU A 216 -0.40 11.28 -18.72
N GLU A 217 0.17 11.30 -19.93
CA GLU A 217 0.34 12.50 -20.75
C GLU A 217 -0.98 13.00 -21.32
N GLU A 218 -1.87 12.10 -21.76
CA GLU A 218 -3.25 12.40 -22.17
C GLU A 218 -4.03 13.06 -21.03
N GLN A 219 -3.87 12.55 -19.80
CA GLN A 219 -4.45 13.15 -18.58
C GLN A 219 -3.70 14.41 -18.12
N ARG A 220 -2.64 14.83 -18.82
CA ARG A 220 -1.78 15.98 -18.49
C ARG A 220 -1.18 15.91 -17.09
N LEU A 221 -0.93 14.71 -16.58
CA LEU A 221 -0.29 14.48 -15.29
C LEU A 221 1.22 14.50 -15.45
N GLY A 222 1.91 15.24 -14.59
CA GLY A 222 3.35 15.11 -14.50
C GLY A 222 3.72 13.71 -14.02
N TYR A 223 4.84 13.16 -14.47
CA TYR A 223 5.35 11.92 -13.93
C TYR A 223 6.86 11.93 -13.73
N VAL A 224 7.31 11.14 -12.76
CA VAL A 224 8.71 10.72 -12.59
C VAL A 224 8.70 9.23 -12.35
N LEU A 225 8.97 8.45 -13.40
CA LEU A 225 8.95 6.99 -13.38
C LEU A 225 10.36 6.45 -13.56
N ALA A 226 10.77 5.49 -12.73
CA ALA A 226 12.08 4.86 -12.87
C ALA A 226 12.17 4.08 -14.19
N ILE A 227 13.35 4.05 -14.79
CA ILE A 227 13.62 3.29 -16.02
C ILE A 227 14.97 2.58 -15.89
N ALA A 228 15.15 1.50 -16.66
CA ALA A 228 16.46 0.86 -16.79
C ALA A 228 17.47 1.81 -17.43
N GLY A 229 18.75 1.66 -17.06
CA GLY A 229 19.83 2.45 -17.65
C GLY A 229 20.07 2.19 -19.14
N ASN A 230 19.76 0.98 -19.61
CA ASN A 230 19.79 0.64 -21.04
C ASN A 230 18.58 1.19 -21.83
N ARG A 231 17.64 1.89 -21.18
CA ARG A 231 16.48 2.46 -21.87
C ARG A 231 16.93 3.59 -22.79
N ARG A 232 16.49 3.52 -24.04
CA ARG A 232 16.80 4.48 -25.09
C ARG A 232 15.86 5.69 -25.06
N VAL A 233 16.44 6.88 -25.29
CA VAL A 233 15.76 8.18 -25.35
C VAL A 233 16.43 9.04 -26.43
N VAL A 234 15.68 9.99 -27.02
CA VAL A 234 16.25 10.92 -28.00
C VAL A 234 16.72 12.19 -27.31
N LEU A 235 18.03 12.44 -27.31
CA LEU A 235 18.68 13.66 -26.83
C LEU A 235 19.31 14.38 -28.02
N ASP A 236 18.93 15.64 -28.25
CA ASP A 236 19.43 16.46 -29.37
C ASP A 236 19.38 15.75 -30.74
N GLY A 237 18.29 15.00 -30.98
CA GLY A 237 18.07 14.22 -32.21
C GLY A 237 18.83 12.89 -32.27
N SER A 238 19.68 12.59 -31.29
CA SER A 238 20.44 11.34 -31.22
C SER A 238 19.78 10.34 -30.28
N ASP A 239 19.61 9.10 -30.73
CA ASP A 239 19.05 8.01 -29.93
C ASP A 239 20.15 7.30 -29.12
N GLN A 240 20.09 7.45 -27.79
CA GLN A 240 21.11 6.99 -26.85
C GLN A 240 20.47 6.32 -25.63
N THR A 241 21.20 5.43 -24.96
CA THR A 241 20.75 4.89 -23.67
C THR A 241 20.92 5.92 -22.56
N ALA A 242 20.10 5.82 -21.50
CA ALA A 242 20.22 6.67 -20.33
C ALA A 242 21.62 6.59 -19.69
N GLU A 243 22.24 5.41 -19.68
CA GLU A 243 23.63 5.18 -19.24
C GLU A 243 24.66 5.92 -20.11
N GLN A 244 24.51 5.88 -21.44
CA GLN A 244 25.40 6.62 -22.34
C GLN A 244 25.34 8.12 -22.09
N ILE A 245 24.13 8.66 -21.88
CA ILE A 245 23.93 10.07 -21.55
C ILE A 245 24.57 10.42 -20.21
N ALA A 246 24.41 9.57 -19.18
CA ALA A 246 25.04 9.79 -17.88
C ALA A 246 26.57 9.74 -17.93
N ALA A 247 27.13 8.82 -18.72
CA ALA A 247 28.57 8.69 -18.89
C ALA A 247 29.19 9.90 -19.61
N ALA A 248 28.45 10.52 -20.53
CA ALA A 248 28.89 11.73 -21.24
C ALA A 248 28.65 13.04 -20.45
N ALA A 249 27.92 13.00 -19.34
CA ALA A 249 27.56 14.19 -18.58
C ALA A 249 28.75 14.77 -17.79
N ALA A 250 29.24 15.94 -18.22
CA ALA A 250 30.32 16.66 -17.54
C ALA A 250 29.93 17.06 -16.09
N ASP A 251 30.92 17.15 -15.20
CA ASP A 251 30.72 17.40 -13.76
C ASP A 251 29.89 18.65 -13.44
N ARG A 252 30.01 19.71 -14.26
CA ARG A 252 29.23 20.95 -14.11
C ARG A 252 27.71 20.76 -14.22
N HIS A 253 27.26 19.66 -14.82
CA HIS A 253 25.84 19.33 -14.99
C HIS A 253 25.27 18.51 -13.81
N TRP A 254 26.11 18.16 -12.83
CA TRP A 254 25.70 17.43 -11.65
C TRP A 254 25.48 18.38 -10.47
N HIS A 255 24.27 18.36 -9.93
CA HIS A 255 23.85 19.21 -8.81
C HIS A 255 23.55 18.35 -7.58
N ARG A 256 23.94 18.82 -6.38
CA ARG A 256 23.67 18.09 -5.13
C ARG A 256 22.34 18.54 -4.55
N TYR A 257 21.39 17.62 -4.45
CA TYR A 257 20.08 17.87 -3.87
C TYR A 257 19.60 16.70 -3.02
N SER A 258 18.81 17.02 -2.00
CA SER A 258 18.14 16.04 -1.15
C SER A 258 16.94 15.42 -1.86
N ALA A 259 16.84 14.08 -1.83
CA ALA A 259 15.66 13.31 -2.24
C ALA A 259 14.64 13.16 -1.09
N GLY A 260 14.58 14.15 -0.19
CA GLY A 260 13.82 14.11 1.04
C GLY A 260 14.59 13.49 2.21
N ASN A 261 13.96 13.55 3.39
CA ASN A 261 14.55 13.06 4.64
C ASN A 261 14.46 11.53 4.71
N GLY A 262 15.53 10.89 5.20
CA GLY A 262 15.54 9.52 5.68
C GLY A 262 15.67 9.48 7.19
N ALA A 263 15.78 8.27 7.76
CA ALA A 263 15.87 8.06 9.21
C ALA A 263 17.06 8.76 9.89
N LYS A 264 18.11 9.11 9.14
CA LYS A 264 19.33 9.79 9.63
C LYS A 264 19.46 11.22 9.09
N GLY A 265 18.39 11.82 8.58
CA GLY A 265 18.40 13.15 7.95
C GLY A 265 18.35 13.11 6.42
N PRO A 266 18.70 14.23 5.75
CA PRO A 266 18.52 14.39 4.30
C PRO A 266 19.27 13.35 3.46
N ARG A 267 18.59 12.73 2.49
CA ARG A 267 19.21 11.81 1.53
C ARG A 267 19.79 12.59 0.36
N ILE A 268 21.04 13.03 0.49
CA ILE A 268 21.73 13.82 -0.53
C ILE A 268 22.27 12.92 -1.65
N TYR A 269 21.95 13.26 -2.89
CA TYR A 269 22.49 12.62 -4.09
C TYR A 269 23.01 13.68 -5.07
N ALA A 270 23.86 13.26 -6.01
CA ALA A 270 24.14 14.05 -7.20
C ALA A 270 23.05 13.80 -8.25
N TRP A 271 22.59 14.85 -8.91
CA TRP A 271 21.51 14.82 -9.89
C TRP A 271 21.93 15.52 -11.18
N ALA A 272 21.66 14.89 -12.31
CA ALA A 272 21.73 15.51 -13.62
C ALA A 272 20.38 15.33 -14.32
N TRP A 273 20.10 16.20 -15.29
CA TRP A 273 18.94 16.03 -16.17
C TRP A 273 19.31 16.36 -17.61
N ALA A 274 18.43 15.99 -18.54
CA ALA A 274 18.49 16.47 -19.91
C ALA A 274 17.08 16.54 -20.50
N ARG A 275 16.83 17.51 -21.38
CA ARG A 275 15.62 17.54 -22.20
C ARG A 275 15.69 16.39 -23.21
N ILE A 276 14.63 15.59 -23.30
CA ILE A 276 14.55 14.49 -24.25
C ILE A 276 13.26 14.59 -25.07
N ASP A 277 13.25 13.93 -26.22
CA ASP A 277 12.06 13.76 -27.08
C ASP A 277 11.33 15.09 -27.35
N THR A 278 12.11 16.11 -27.72
CA THR A 278 11.66 17.51 -27.88
C THR A 278 10.77 17.74 -29.11
N HIS A 279 10.61 16.71 -29.95
CA HIS A 279 9.73 16.73 -31.12
C HIS A 279 8.25 16.57 -30.75
N GLU A 280 7.95 16.14 -29.53
CA GLU A 280 6.59 15.95 -29.03
C GLU A 280 6.13 17.11 -28.14
N SER A 281 4.81 17.33 -28.05
CA SER A 281 4.24 18.32 -27.14
C SER A 281 4.52 18.02 -25.66
N GLY A 282 4.53 19.06 -24.83
CA GLY A 282 4.85 18.97 -23.41
C GLY A 282 6.35 18.87 -23.14
N TYR A 283 6.70 18.59 -21.89
CA TYR A 283 8.09 18.61 -21.45
C TYR A 283 8.51 17.24 -20.91
N ARG A 284 9.37 16.52 -21.64
CA ARG A 284 10.06 15.32 -21.17
C ARG A 284 11.52 15.55 -20.74
N TRP A 285 11.94 14.85 -19.69
CA TRP A 285 13.33 14.86 -19.24
C TRP A 285 13.81 13.44 -18.95
N LEU A 286 15.10 13.20 -19.18
CA LEU A 286 15.83 12.17 -18.48
C LEU A 286 16.35 12.78 -17.18
N LEU A 287 16.03 12.19 -16.03
CA LEU A 287 16.58 12.55 -14.73
C LEU A 287 17.49 11.42 -14.25
N ILE A 288 18.67 11.78 -13.77
CA ILE A 288 19.73 10.85 -13.40
C ILE A 288 20.12 11.14 -11.96
N ARG A 289 20.06 10.13 -11.10
CA ARG A 289 20.52 10.18 -9.71
C ARG A 289 21.80 9.38 -9.59
N ARG A 290 22.83 9.93 -8.96
CA ARG A 290 24.08 9.24 -8.64
C ARG A 290 24.32 9.26 -7.13
N ASN A 291 24.55 8.08 -6.56
CA ASN A 291 25.00 7.93 -5.18
C ASN A 291 26.38 8.56 -5.01
N LEU A 292 26.54 9.42 -4.00
CA LEU A 292 27.79 10.16 -3.75
C LEU A 292 28.93 9.26 -3.27
N THR A 293 28.61 8.12 -2.66
CA THR A 293 29.60 7.19 -2.09
C THR A 293 29.85 6.01 -3.01
N THR A 294 28.79 5.35 -3.51
CA THR A 294 28.92 4.14 -4.32
C THR A 294 29.05 4.41 -5.82
N GLY A 295 28.72 5.63 -6.27
CA GLY A 295 28.64 5.95 -7.70
C GLY A 295 27.45 5.31 -8.43
N GLU A 296 26.65 4.49 -7.74
CA GLU A 296 25.47 3.81 -8.32
C GLU A 296 24.49 4.83 -8.90
N GLN A 297 24.02 4.54 -10.12
CA GLN A 297 23.12 5.42 -10.86
C GLN A 297 21.70 4.85 -10.90
N ALA A 298 20.71 5.73 -10.82
CA ALA A 298 19.31 5.43 -11.08
C ALA A 298 18.74 6.45 -12.08
N PHE A 299 17.92 5.97 -13.00
CA PHE A 299 17.42 6.74 -14.12
C PHE A 299 15.91 6.87 -14.04
N TYR A 300 15.40 8.02 -14.45
CA TYR A 300 13.96 8.28 -14.47
C TYR A 300 13.58 8.97 -15.77
N ARG A 301 12.47 8.55 -16.36
CA ARG A 301 11.78 9.31 -17.40
C ARG A 301 10.78 10.24 -16.73
N CYS A 302 10.85 11.51 -17.07
CA CYS A 302 9.97 12.53 -16.53
C CYS A 302 9.11 13.16 -17.63
N TYR A 303 7.91 13.60 -17.27
CA TYR A 303 7.06 14.44 -18.10
C TYR A 303 6.35 15.49 -17.25
N ALA A 304 6.04 16.65 -17.83
CA ALA A 304 5.04 17.59 -17.33
C ALA A 304 4.44 18.41 -18.49
N PRO A 305 3.20 18.92 -18.34
CA PRO A 305 2.59 19.80 -19.35
C PRO A 305 3.27 21.18 -19.44
N THR A 306 4.01 21.59 -18.41
CA THR A 306 4.73 22.88 -18.33
C THR A 306 6.18 22.65 -17.92
N PRO A 307 7.10 23.62 -18.17
CA PRO A 307 8.48 23.52 -17.71
C PRO A 307 8.57 23.33 -16.19
N GLN A 308 9.51 22.51 -15.72
CA GLN A 308 9.70 22.23 -14.29
C GLN A 308 11.16 22.42 -13.86
N PRO A 309 11.40 22.95 -12.65
CA PRO A 309 12.74 23.05 -12.08
C PRO A 309 13.23 21.70 -11.52
N LEU A 310 14.56 21.55 -11.37
CA LEU A 310 15.20 20.27 -11.01
C LEU A 310 14.74 19.81 -9.65
N LEU A 311 14.69 20.75 -8.73
CA LEU A 311 14.24 20.49 -7.38
C LEU A 311 12.82 19.94 -7.33
N ARG A 312 11.93 20.29 -8.29
CA ARG A 312 10.58 19.70 -8.35
C ARG A 312 10.67 18.23 -8.74
N LEU A 313 11.38 17.90 -9.82
CA LEU A 313 11.55 16.52 -10.28
C LEU A 313 12.27 15.65 -9.22
N VAL A 314 13.29 16.19 -8.55
CA VAL A 314 14.00 15.53 -7.44
C VAL A 314 13.07 15.25 -6.26
N ARG A 315 12.19 16.20 -5.90
CA ARG A 315 11.19 15.99 -4.84
C ARG A 315 10.22 14.85 -5.20
N ILE A 316 9.73 14.80 -6.44
CA ILE A 316 8.84 13.72 -6.89
C ILE A 316 9.59 12.38 -6.95
N ALA A 317 10.85 12.35 -7.42
CA ALA A 317 11.67 11.14 -7.36
C ALA A 317 11.87 10.65 -5.92
N GLY A 318 12.09 11.58 -4.99
CA GLY A 318 12.29 11.28 -3.57
C GLY A 318 11.02 10.80 -2.85
N ILE A 319 9.85 11.34 -3.20
CA ILE A 319 8.58 10.98 -2.57
C ILE A 319 8.14 9.55 -2.92
N ARG A 320 8.64 8.96 -4.02
CA ARG A 320 8.38 7.56 -4.39
C ARG A 320 8.59 6.60 -3.21
N TRP A 321 9.58 6.86 -2.36
CA TRP A 321 9.88 6.06 -1.17
C TRP A 321 8.71 5.94 -0.18
N ALA A 322 7.75 6.86 -0.22
CA ALA A 322 6.57 6.85 0.64
C ALA A 322 5.71 5.58 0.47
N VAL A 323 5.68 4.96 -0.71
CA VAL A 323 4.92 3.70 -0.91
C VAL A 323 5.58 2.53 -0.19
N GLU A 324 6.92 2.45 -0.19
CA GLU A 324 7.67 1.42 0.53
C GLU A 324 7.45 1.55 2.04
N GLU A 325 7.51 2.79 2.55
CA GLU A 325 7.21 3.06 3.95
C GLU A 325 5.74 2.78 4.29
N SER A 326 4.82 3.05 3.36
CA SER A 326 3.40 2.68 3.52
C SER A 326 3.23 1.17 3.60
N PHE A 327 3.97 0.38 2.81
CA PHE A 327 3.94 -1.08 2.92
C PHE A 327 4.56 -1.59 4.22
N GLN A 328 5.69 -1.03 4.64
CA GLN A 328 6.32 -1.37 5.91
C GLN A 328 5.37 -1.08 7.08
N ALA A 329 4.75 0.09 7.08
CA ALA A 329 3.75 0.47 8.08
C ALA A 329 2.50 -0.43 8.00
N ALA A 330 1.97 -0.69 6.80
CA ALA A 330 0.79 -1.53 6.63
C ALA A 330 1.01 -2.96 7.15
N LYS A 331 2.18 -3.55 6.87
CA LYS A 331 2.56 -4.89 7.35
C LYS A 331 2.84 -4.88 8.86
N GLY A 332 3.71 -3.98 9.31
CA GLY A 332 4.19 -3.94 10.69
C GLY A 332 3.16 -3.44 11.72
N GLN A 333 2.29 -2.50 11.34
CA GLN A 333 1.37 -1.85 12.28
C GLN A 333 -0.05 -2.44 12.21
N VAL A 334 -0.56 -2.71 11.02
CA VAL A 334 -1.96 -3.14 10.81
C VAL A 334 -2.10 -4.53 10.18
N GLY A 335 -0.99 -5.27 10.02
CA GLY A 335 -1.00 -6.68 9.62
C GLY A 335 -1.54 -6.95 8.23
N LEU A 336 -1.23 -6.08 7.27
CA LEU A 336 -1.63 -6.21 5.85
C LEU A 336 -1.35 -7.61 5.26
N ASP A 337 -0.33 -8.31 5.75
CA ASP A 337 0.11 -9.62 5.28
C ASP A 337 -0.18 -10.77 6.28
N HIS A 338 -0.85 -10.49 7.40
CA HIS A 338 -1.15 -11.47 8.45
C HIS A 338 -2.38 -12.35 8.13
N TYR A 339 -3.11 -12.04 7.06
CA TYR A 339 -4.31 -12.78 6.67
C TYR A 339 -4.06 -14.21 6.19
N ARG A 340 -5.13 -15.01 6.31
CA ARG A 340 -5.20 -16.40 5.80
C ARG A 340 -6.38 -16.63 4.85
N VAL A 341 -6.98 -15.55 4.34
CA VAL A 341 -8.03 -15.63 3.31
C VAL A 341 -7.48 -16.22 2.00
N ARG A 342 -8.37 -16.88 1.26
CA ARG A 342 -8.06 -17.58 0.00
C ARG A 342 -8.86 -17.06 -1.19
N THR A 343 -10.02 -16.45 -0.92
CA THR A 343 -10.93 -16.00 -1.98
C THR A 343 -10.60 -14.58 -2.43
N TRP A 344 -10.98 -14.26 -3.66
CA TRP A 344 -10.88 -12.92 -4.24
C TRP A 344 -11.51 -11.86 -3.34
N THR A 345 -12.77 -12.09 -2.95
CA THR A 345 -13.52 -11.20 -2.05
C THR A 345 -12.86 -11.08 -0.68
N GLY A 346 -12.39 -12.19 -0.12
CA GLY A 346 -11.73 -12.20 1.18
C GLY A 346 -10.44 -11.38 1.19
N TRP A 347 -9.65 -11.48 0.11
CA TRP A 347 -8.44 -10.66 -0.07
C TRP A 347 -8.80 -9.17 -0.12
N HIS A 348 -9.69 -8.78 -1.03
CA HIS A 348 -10.06 -7.36 -1.18
C HIS A 348 -10.58 -6.80 0.14
N ARG A 349 -11.45 -7.51 0.84
CA ARG A 349 -12.01 -7.10 2.14
C ARG A 349 -10.97 -6.93 3.23
N HIS A 350 -10.06 -7.89 3.41
CA HIS A 350 -9.01 -7.75 4.42
C HIS A 350 -8.09 -6.56 4.11
N ILE A 351 -7.64 -6.45 2.85
CA ILE A 351 -6.75 -5.36 2.45
C ILE A 351 -7.45 -4.01 2.62
N THR A 352 -8.76 -3.91 2.33
CA THR A 352 -9.56 -2.69 2.59
C THR A 352 -9.50 -2.29 4.06
N LEU A 353 -9.79 -3.21 4.97
CA LEU A 353 -9.88 -2.92 6.40
C LEU A 353 -8.48 -2.62 6.99
N ALA A 354 -7.43 -3.23 6.44
CA ALA A 354 -6.05 -2.88 6.78
C ALA A 354 -5.67 -1.48 6.27
N MET A 355 -6.06 -1.11 5.05
CA MET A 355 -5.88 0.26 4.55
C MET A 355 -6.66 1.29 5.37
N LEU A 356 -7.88 0.97 5.79
CA LEU A 356 -8.68 1.82 6.68
C LEU A 356 -7.99 2.05 8.03
N ALA A 357 -7.47 0.98 8.65
CA ALA A 357 -6.69 1.09 9.88
C ALA A 357 -5.40 1.91 9.68
N LEU A 358 -4.72 1.75 8.54
CA LEU A 358 -3.54 2.54 8.21
C LEU A 358 -3.87 4.02 7.99
N ALA A 359 -4.96 4.31 7.28
CA ALA A 359 -5.44 5.65 7.02
C ALA A 359 -5.80 6.38 8.32
N PHE A 360 -6.44 5.68 9.27
CA PHE A 360 -6.69 6.20 10.61
C PHE A 360 -5.40 6.64 11.30
N LEU A 361 -4.39 5.76 11.33
CA LEU A 361 -3.10 6.10 11.92
C LEU A 361 -2.39 7.26 11.19
N ALA A 362 -2.45 7.28 9.84
CA ALA A 362 -1.85 8.34 9.05
C ALA A 362 -2.52 9.71 9.32
N ALA A 363 -3.84 9.74 9.48
CA ALA A 363 -4.58 10.94 9.86
C ALA A 363 -4.19 11.44 11.27
N LEU A 364 -4.11 10.52 12.26
CA LEU A 364 -3.68 10.90 13.60
C LEU A 364 -2.24 11.43 13.61
N THR A 365 -1.32 10.80 12.86
CA THR A 365 0.06 11.28 12.69
C THR A 365 0.11 12.66 12.02
N ALA A 366 -0.68 12.88 10.97
CA ALA A 366 -0.73 14.16 10.26
C ALA A 366 -1.36 15.29 11.09
N GLY A 367 -2.18 14.95 12.10
CA GLY A 367 -2.76 15.89 13.06
C GLY A 367 -1.86 16.21 14.25
N GLN A 368 -0.71 15.53 14.40
CA GLN A 368 0.25 15.89 15.44
C GLN A 368 0.93 17.22 15.10
N SER A 369 1.01 18.10 16.08
CA SER A 369 1.81 19.32 15.96
C SER A 369 3.29 18.97 16.14
N ASP A 370 4.18 19.74 15.51
CA ASP A 370 5.60 19.73 15.84
C ASP A 370 5.74 20.31 17.27
N SER A 371 5.74 19.43 18.28
CA SER A 371 5.79 19.84 19.69
C SER A 371 7.17 19.57 20.30
N ASP A 372 7.75 20.65 20.83
CA ASP A 372 8.99 20.77 21.63
C ASP A 372 10.33 20.47 20.91
N GLU A 373 11.32 21.33 21.14
CA GLU A 373 12.71 21.16 20.67
C GLU A 373 13.35 19.85 21.19
N GLU A 374 12.81 19.26 22.26
CA GLU A 374 13.33 18.05 22.89
C GLU A 374 12.80 16.73 22.29
N HIS A 375 11.65 16.74 21.60
CA HIS A 375 10.98 15.50 21.18
C HIS A 375 10.57 15.51 19.70
N VAL A 376 10.76 14.37 19.03
CA VAL A 376 10.22 14.15 17.68
C VAL A 376 8.70 13.94 17.77
N PRO A 377 7.89 14.43 16.79
CA PRO A 377 6.45 14.18 16.75
C PRO A 377 6.09 12.71 16.85
N LEU A 378 4.91 12.41 17.40
CA LEU A 378 4.46 11.02 17.57
C LEU A 378 4.40 10.30 16.23
N THR A 379 5.25 9.28 16.11
CA THR A 379 5.29 8.43 14.92
C THR A 379 4.06 7.51 14.88
N MET A 380 3.70 7.05 13.68
CA MET A 380 2.62 6.06 13.51
C MET A 380 2.77 4.80 14.40
N PRO A 381 3.96 4.16 14.53
CA PRO A 381 4.15 3.06 15.47
C PRO A 381 3.85 3.43 16.92
N GLU A 382 4.22 4.64 17.35
CA GLU A 382 3.99 5.10 18.72
C GLU A 382 2.51 5.41 18.96
N ILE A 383 1.83 6.09 18.03
CA ILE A 383 0.38 6.30 18.11
C ILE A 383 -0.36 4.95 18.22
N ARG A 384 0.02 3.96 17.40
CA ARG A 384 -0.58 2.62 17.49
C ARG A 384 -0.32 1.98 18.87
N ARG A 385 0.90 2.08 19.39
CA ARG A 385 1.26 1.57 20.72
C ARG A 385 0.40 2.21 21.80
N LEU A 386 0.28 3.54 21.80
CA LEU A 386 -0.52 4.29 22.76
C LEU A 386 -2.01 3.96 22.62
N LEU A 387 -2.55 3.86 21.41
CA LEU A 387 -3.92 3.36 21.17
C LEU A 387 -4.12 1.97 21.76
N ALA A 388 -3.18 1.06 21.56
CA ALA A 388 -3.31 -0.30 22.07
C ALA A 388 -3.39 -0.34 23.61
N VAL A 389 -2.59 0.48 24.29
CA VAL A 389 -2.46 0.47 25.76
C VAL A 389 -3.52 1.35 26.44
N LEU A 390 -3.76 2.55 25.94
CA LEU A 390 -4.61 3.55 26.60
C LEU A 390 -6.08 3.44 26.20
N VAL A 391 -6.35 2.94 24.99
CA VAL A 391 -7.68 3.04 24.38
C VAL A 391 -8.30 1.67 24.10
N LEU A 392 -7.51 0.72 23.61
CA LEU A 392 -7.98 -0.58 23.15
C LEU A 392 -7.72 -1.71 24.14
N ALA A 393 -7.03 -1.43 25.25
CA ALA A 393 -6.74 -2.41 26.28
C ALA A 393 -8.05 -2.88 26.94
N LEU A 394 -8.29 -4.18 26.87
CA LEU A 394 -9.46 -4.83 27.42
C LEU A 394 -9.00 -5.87 28.44
N PRO A 395 -9.32 -5.72 29.74
CA PRO A 395 -8.94 -6.73 30.75
C PRO A 395 -9.58 -8.07 30.39
N ARG A 396 -8.85 -9.17 30.52
CA ARG A 396 -9.34 -10.50 30.11
C ARG A 396 -9.71 -11.32 31.33
N ARG A 397 -10.85 -12.01 31.25
CA ARG A 397 -11.23 -12.97 32.27
C ARG A 397 -10.53 -14.30 32.04
N VAL A 398 -10.22 -15.03 33.12
CA VAL A 398 -9.52 -16.33 33.05
C VAL A 398 -10.31 -17.31 32.18
N GLU A 399 -11.63 -17.30 32.28
CA GLU A 399 -12.52 -18.19 31.51
C GLU A 399 -12.39 -17.96 30.00
N GLU A 400 -12.24 -16.70 29.57
CA GLU A 400 -12.08 -16.31 28.17
C GLU A 400 -10.74 -16.80 27.61
N VAL A 401 -9.67 -16.65 28.41
CA VAL A 401 -8.33 -17.15 28.05
C VAL A 401 -8.33 -18.68 27.95
N LEU A 402 -8.91 -19.36 28.94
CA LEU A 402 -9.00 -20.83 28.96
C LEU A 402 -9.89 -21.37 27.84
N HIS A 403 -10.96 -20.66 27.47
CA HIS A 403 -11.80 -20.99 26.32
C HIS A 403 -10.99 -21.03 25.02
N TRP A 404 -10.26 -19.97 24.71
CA TRP A 404 -9.43 -19.91 23.49
C TRP A 404 -8.26 -20.89 23.51
N SER A 405 -7.70 -21.20 24.69
CA SER A 405 -6.72 -22.28 24.87
C SER A 405 -7.31 -23.65 24.51
N ARG A 406 -8.50 -23.99 25.04
CA ARG A 406 -9.21 -25.23 24.69
C ARG A 406 -9.54 -25.28 23.20
N TRP A 407 -10.06 -24.18 22.65
CA TRP A 407 -10.39 -24.07 21.23
C TRP A 407 -9.18 -24.36 20.33
N ARG A 408 -8.02 -23.74 20.61
CA ARG A 408 -6.79 -23.93 19.81
C ARG A 408 -6.31 -25.38 19.86
N ARG A 409 -6.26 -25.99 21.05
CA ARG A 409 -5.83 -27.39 21.22
C ARG A 409 -6.77 -28.36 20.50
N HIS A 410 -8.08 -28.14 20.61
CA HIS A 410 -9.06 -28.95 19.89
C HIS A 410 -8.85 -28.85 18.37
N HIS A 411 -8.70 -27.62 17.84
CA HIS A 411 -8.50 -27.44 16.41
C HIS A 411 -7.18 -28.02 15.90
N GLN A 412 -6.10 -27.90 16.66
CA GLN A 412 -4.81 -28.54 16.35
C GLN A 412 -4.91 -30.06 16.33
N ALA A 413 -5.64 -30.65 17.28
CA ALA A 413 -5.89 -32.08 17.31
C ALA A 413 -6.68 -32.55 16.07
N THR A 414 -7.73 -31.82 15.68
CA THR A 414 -8.50 -32.09 14.46
C THR A 414 -7.64 -31.96 13.21
N ALA A 415 -6.86 -30.90 13.07
CA ALA A 415 -5.96 -30.71 11.93
C ALA A 415 -4.92 -31.84 11.82
N ARG A 416 -4.35 -32.27 12.95
CA ARG A 416 -3.42 -33.41 13.02
C ARG A 416 -4.08 -34.71 12.57
N ARG A 417 -5.32 -34.99 13.02
CA ARG A 417 -6.09 -36.17 12.60
C ARG A 417 -6.36 -36.16 11.09
N CYS A 418 -6.84 -35.04 10.54
CA CYS A 418 -7.07 -34.91 9.10
C CYS A 418 -5.78 -35.06 8.28
N HIS A 419 -4.65 -34.55 8.77
CA HIS A 419 -3.36 -34.71 8.11
C HIS A 419 -2.94 -36.18 8.04
N TYR A 420 -3.08 -36.93 9.15
CA TYR A 420 -2.78 -38.36 9.16
C TYR A 420 -3.73 -39.17 8.28
N GLN A 421 -5.01 -38.83 8.24
CA GLN A 421 -5.99 -39.49 7.36
C GLN A 421 -5.64 -39.31 5.87
N ARG A 422 -5.25 -38.10 5.45
CA ARG A 422 -4.84 -37.84 4.05
C ARG A 422 -3.55 -38.56 3.65
N ARG A 423 -2.65 -38.86 4.60
CA ARG A 423 -1.44 -39.65 4.34
C ARG A 423 -1.69 -41.16 4.31
N ARG A 424 -2.85 -41.62 4.79
CA ARG A 424 -3.24 -43.04 4.85
C ARG A 424 -4.17 -43.45 3.71
N GLN A 425 -4.66 -42.52 2.91
CA GLN A 425 -5.35 -42.82 1.66
C GLN A 425 -4.29 -43.01 0.56
N PRO A 426 -4.24 -44.18 -0.11
CA PRO A 426 -3.24 -44.50 -1.13
C PRO A 426 -3.29 -43.57 -2.34
#